data_AF-A0AB39T3L4-F1
#
_entry.id   AF-A0AB39T3L4-F1
#
_cell.length_a   1.000
_cell.length_b   1.000
_cell.length_c   1.000
_cell.angle_alpha   90.00
_cell.angle_beta   90.00
_cell.angle_gamma   90.00
#
_symmetry.space_group_name_H-M   'P 1'
#
loop_
_entity.id
_entity.type
_entity.pdbx_description
1 polymer ?
#
loop_
_entity_poly.entity_id
_entity_poly.type
_entity_poly.pdbx_seq_one_letter_code
_entity_poly.pdbx_strand_id
1 'polypeptide(L)'
;MTTTASQAQENEATETYAVATLDGVELRVKPINAWRPSYMRALRQSDFDTWAAGVLHGDDVETFIELDATFDEINEFVGAALEAIGEAPGKSGAPSKSSRTTRKR
;
A
#
# COMPACT_ATOMS: atom_id res chain seq x y z
N MET A 1 29.83 -14.00 -25.28
CA MET A 1 29.58 -14.74 -24.03
C MET A 1 28.59 -13.95 -23.22
N THR A 2 27.62 -14.68 -22.71
CA THR A 2 26.26 -14.28 -22.32
C THR A 2 26.21 -13.74 -20.90
N THR A 3 25.10 -13.08 -20.56
CA THR A 3 24.50 -12.91 -19.22
C THR A 3 25.00 -11.76 -18.33
N THR A 4 24.36 -10.59 -18.47
CA THR A 4 24.22 -9.61 -17.36
C THR A 4 22.73 -9.38 -17.08
N ALA A 5 21.94 -10.47 -17.06
CA ALA A 5 20.53 -10.47 -16.67
C ALA A 5 20.34 -10.77 -15.17
N SER A 6 21.42 -11.06 -14.43
CA SER A 6 21.33 -11.72 -13.12
C SER A 6 21.43 -10.81 -11.89
N GLN A 7 21.55 -9.48 -12.03
CA GLN A 7 21.48 -8.57 -10.88
C GLN A 7 20.06 -8.01 -10.63
N ALA A 8 19.09 -8.36 -11.46
CA ALA A 8 17.71 -7.91 -11.32
C ALA A 8 16.83 -8.85 -10.46
N GLN A 9 17.33 -10.02 -10.06
CA GLN A 9 16.49 -11.10 -9.49
C GLN A 9 16.86 -11.51 -8.05
N GLU A 10 17.80 -10.83 -7.38
CA GLU A 10 18.18 -11.16 -5.99
C GLU A 10 17.46 -10.34 -4.90
N ASN A 11 16.58 -9.40 -5.26
CA ASN A 11 15.78 -8.63 -4.28
C ASN A 11 14.30 -9.05 -4.17
N GLU A 12 13.84 -10.05 -4.93
CA GLU A 12 12.42 -10.46 -4.95
C GLU A 12 12.00 -11.42 -3.82
N ALA A 13 12.90 -11.75 -2.88
CA ALA A 13 12.67 -12.86 -1.94
C ALA A 13 12.36 -12.46 -0.49
N THR A 14 12.18 -11.18 -0.14
CA THR A 14 11.83 -10.80 1.26
C THR A 14 11.06 -9.47 1.37
N GLU A 15 10.30 -9.07 0.36
CA GLU A 15 9.44 -7.89 0.48
C GLU A 15 8.07 -8.34 1.01
N THR A 16 7.92 -8.38 2.34
CA THR A 16 6.60 -8.56 2.96
C THR A 16 5.80 -7.28 2.79
N TYR A 17 5.01 -7.23 1.74
CA TYR A 17 4.04 -6.16 1.51
C TYR A 17 2.89 -6.29 2.51
N ALA A 18 2.49 -5.17 3.10
CA ALA A 18 1.21 -5.07 3.79
C ALA A 18 0.11 -4.83 2.75
N VAL A 19 -1.07 -5.38 2.98
CA VAL A 19 -2.25 -5.12 2.15
C VAL A 19 -3.14 -4.16 2.91
N ALA A 20 -3.49 -3.05 2.27
CA ALA A 20 -4.44 -2.08 2.80
C ALA A 20 -5.52 -1.80 1.75
N THR A 21 -6.70 -1.40 2.19
CA THR A 21 -7.84 -1.14 1.29
C THR A 21 -8.03 0.36 1.11
N LEU A 22 -8.02 0.84 -0.14
CA LEU A 22 -8.37 2.20 -0.54
C LEU A 22 -9.62 2.13 -1.40
N ASP A 23 -10.72 2.77 -0.96
CA ASP A 23 -12.00 2.81 -1.69
C ASP A 23 -12.46 1.43 -2.23
N GLY A 24 -12.31 0.40 -1.39
CA GLY A 24 -12.68 -0.98 -1.73
C GLY A 24 -11.68 -1.75 -2.61
N VAL A 25 -10.56 -1.14 -2.99
CA VAL A 25 -9.46 -1.77 -3.73
C VAL A 25 -8.31 -2.11 -2.78
N GLU A 26 -7.85 -3.36 -2.83
CA GLU A 26 -6.69 -3.79 -2.07
C GLU A 26 -5.39 -3.38 -2.78
N LEU A 27 -4.60 -2.53 -2.13
CA LEU A 27 -3.31 -2.06 -2.62
C LEU A 27 -2.18 -2.59 -1.74
N ARG A 28 -1.07 -2.95 -2.37
CA ARG A 28 0.13 -3.47 -1.70
C ARG A 28 1.04 -2.32 -1.30
N VAL A 29 1.29 -2.23 0.00
CA VAL A 29 2.12 -1.20 0.63
C VAL A 29 3.42 -1.83 1.12
N LYS A 30 4.54 -1.20 0.80
CA LYS A 30 5.85 -1.62 1.30
C LYS A 30 5.91 -1.47 2.82
N PRO A 31 6.71 -2.29 3.53
CA PRO A 31 6.90 -2.13 4.96
C PRO A 31 7.62 -0.80 5.26
N ILE A 32 7.40 -0.25 6.45
CA ILE A 32 7.93 1.07 6.87
C ILE A 32 9.46 1.13 6.80
N ASN A 33 10.14 0.00 7.01
CA ASN A 33 11.60 -0.09 6.92
C ASN A 33 12.13 0.11 5.50
N ALA A 34 11.29 -0.10 4.48
CA ALA A 34 11.61 0.15 3.07
C ALA A 34 11.29 1.60 2.64
N TRP A 35 10.64 2.39 3.50
CA TRP A 35 10.26 3.76 3.17
C TRP A 35 11.47 4.68 3.28
N ARG A 36 11.76 5.42 2.22
CA ARG A 36 12.76 6.48 2.29
C ARG A 36 12.21 7.68 3.08
N PRO A 37 13.07 8.41 3.81
CA PRO A 37 12.66 9.64 4.48
C PRO A 37 12.05 10.70 3.54
N SER A 38 12.40 10.64 2.25
CA SER A 38 11.79 11.47 1.20
C SER A 38 10.29 11.21 1.06
N TYR A 39 9.84 9.96 1.17
CA TYR A 39 8.41 9.61 1.05
C TYR A 39 7.63 10.01 2.31
N MET A 40 8.26 9.90 3.49
CA MET A 40 7.68 10.47 4.71
C MET A 40 7.55 11.99 4.65
N ARG A 41 8.49 12.67 3.97
CA ARG A 41 8.41 14.11 3.71
C ARG A 41 7.30 14.44 2.70
N ALA A 42 7.16 13.66 1.63
CA ALA A 42 6.09 13.80 0.65
C ALA A 42 4.71 13.73 1.32
N LEU A 43 4.51 12.75 2.22
CA LEU A 43 3.29 12.64 3.03
C LEU A 43 3.01 13.89 3.87
N ARG A 44 4.04 14.48 4.50
CA ARG A 44 3.90 15.74 5.27
C ARG A 44 3.62 16.97 4.40
N GLN A 45 3.98 16.90 3.11
CA GLN A 45 3.72 17.95 2.13
C GLN A 45 2.41 17.73 1.37
N SER A 46 1.64 16.69 1.75
CA SER A 46 0.43 16.27 1.04
C SER A 46 0.69 15.93 -0.44
N ASP A 47 1.92 15.50 -0.75
CA ASP A 47 2.33 15.00 -2.05
C ASP A 47 2.13 13.47 -2.06
N PHE A 48 0.89 13.08 -2.35
CA PHE A 48 0.47 11.68 -2.31
C PHE A 48 0.92 10.90 -3.54
N ASP A 49 1.11 11.55 -4.69
CA ASP A 49 1.61 10.90 -5.91
C ASP A 49 3.05 10.42 -5.71
N THR A 50 3.91 11.30 -5.19
CA THR A 50 5.30 10.95 -4.89
C THR A 50 5.39 9.92 -3.77
N TRP A 51 4.50 10.01 -2.78
CA TRP A 51 4.39 9.01 -1.73
C TRP A 51 3.99 7.64 -2.30
N ALA A 52 2.91 7.57 -3.09
CA ALA A 52 2.38 6.36 -3.68
C ALA A 52 3.41 5.68 -4.58
N ALA A 53 4.09 6.44 -5.44
CA ALA A 53 5.17 5.92 -6.30
C ALA A 53 6.33 5.29 -5.50
N GLY A 54 6.60 5.78 -4.29
CA GLY A 54 7.66 5.28 -3.43
C GLY A 54 7.24 4.12 -2.52
N VAL A 55 6.00 4.18 -2.02
CA VAL A 55 5.49 3.36 -0.90
C VAL A 55 4.60 2.23 -1.37
N LEU A 56 3.86 2.38 -2.47
CA LEU A 56 3.10 1.29 -3.07
C LEU A 56 3.99 0.38 -3.92
N HIS A 57 3.45 -0.80 -4.23
CA HIS A 57 3.95 -1.64 -5.30
C HIS A 57 3.77 -0.92 -6.65
N GLY A 58 4.74 -1.06 -7.57
CA GLY A 58 4.73 -0.33 -8.85
C GLY A 58 3.46 -0.51 -9.66
N ASP A 59 2.92 -1.73 -9.71
CA ASP A 59 1.66 -2.05 -10.41
C ASP A 59 0.43 -1.39 -9.79
N ASP A 60 0.47 -1.07 -8.49
CA ASP A 60 -0.67 -0.53 -7.75
C ASP A 60 -0.67 1.01 -7.74
N VAL A 61 0.43 1.64 -8.17
CA VAL A 61 0.56 3.10 -8.29
C VAL A 61 -0.42 3.66 -9.32
N GLU A 62 -0.55 3.02 -10.48
CA GLU A 62 -1.48 3.44 -11.52
C GLU A 62 -2.93 3.34 -11.00
N THR A 63 -3.24 2.25 -10.30
CA THR A 63 -4.58 2.06 -9.70
C THR A 63 -4.87 3.13 -8.64
N PHE A 64 -3.88 3.50 -7.82
CA PHE A 64 -4.02 4.58 -6.84
C PHE A 64 -4.32 5.93 -7.50
N ILE A 65 -3.66 6.24 -8.61
CA ILE A 65 -3.88 7.48 -9.38
C ILE A 65 -5.26 7.46 -10.06
N GLU A 66 -5.65 6.33 -10.65
CA GLU A 66 -6.95 6.18 -11.32
C GLU A 66 -8.13 6.23 -10.36
N LEU A 67 -7.96 5.76 -9.11
CA LEU A 67 -8.98 5.83 -8.06
C LEU A 67 -9.35 7.27 -7.72
N ASP A 68 -8.41 8.23 -7.88
CA ASP A 68 -8.59 9.65 -7.53
C ASP A 68 -9.28 9.82 -6.16
N ALA A 69 -8.83 9.02 -5.19
CA ALA A 69 -9.43 8.98 -3.87
C ALA A 69 -9.27 10.32 -3.15
N THR A 70 -10.26 10.67 -2.34
CA THR A 70 -10.22 11.93 -1.59
C THR A 70 -9.11 11.92 -0.55
N PHE A 71 -8.66 13.11 -0.13
CA PHE A 71 -7.65 13.23 0.93
C PHE A 71 -8.05 12.51 2.22
N ASP A 72 -9.34 12.43 2.55
CA ASP A 72 -9.82 11.73 3.74
C ASP A 72 -9.59 10.21 3.62
N GLU A 73 -9.99 9.64 2.47
CA GLU A 73 -9.79 8.22 2.15
C GLU A 73 -8.30 7.85 2.07
N ILE A 74 -7.47 8.73 1.50
CA ILE A 74 -6.02 8.51 1.46
C ILE A 74 -5.43 8.53 2.88
N ASN A 75 -5.85 9.46 3.74
CA ASN A 75 -5.37 9.49 5.13
C ASN A 75 -5.83 8.26 5.92
N GLU A 76 -7.07 7.80 5.71
CA GLU A 76 -7.57 6.55 6.30
C GLU A 76 -6.74 5.35 5.82
N PHE A 77 -6.49 5.25 4.52
CA PHE A 77 -5.67 4.21 3.92
C PHE A 77 -4.23 4.21 4.45
N VAL A 78 -3.59 5.38 4.54
CA VAL A 78 -2.24 5.51 5.11
C VAL A 78 -2.23 5.07 6.57
N GLY A 79 -3.26 5.43 7.34
CA GLY A 79 -3.43 4.99 8.73
C GLY A 79 -3.55 3.47 8.84
N ALA A 80 -4.43 2.87 8.04
CA ALA A 80 -4.63 1.42 7.98
C ALA A 80 -3.36 0.68 7.52
N ALA A 81 -2.64 1.23 6.55
CA ALA A 81 -1.37 0.68 6.08
C ALA A 81 -0.30 0.73 7.18
N LEU A 82 -0.18 1.86 7.89
CA LEU A 82 0.76 2.00 9.01
C LEU A 82 0.43 1.04 10.17
N GLU A 83 -0.85 0.83 10.46
CA GLU A 83 -1.31 -0.14 11.46
C GLU A 83 -0.96 -1.57 11.02
N ALA A 84 -1.26 -1.93 9.77
CA ALA A 84 -0.97 -3.24 9.20
C ALA A 84 0.54 -3.54 9.11
N ILE A 85 1.37 -2.51 8.97
CA ILE A 85 2.84 -2.62 8.97
C ILE A 85 3.40 -2.65 10.40
N GLY A 86 2.78 -1.93 11.33
CA GLY A 86 3.19 -1.83 12.73
C GLY A 86 2.82 -3.07 13.56
N GLU A 87 1.76 -3.77 13.20
CA GLU A 87 1.39 -5.05 13.79
C GLU A 87 2.09 -6.18 13.01
N ALA A 88 3.02 -6.88 13.66
CA ALA A 88 3.81 -7.95 13.06
C ALA A 88 2.95 -8.93 12.23
N PRO A 89 3.49 -9.53 11.15
CA PRO A 89 2.75 -10.33 10.15
C PRO A 89 2.16 -11.68 10.67
N GLY A 90 1.97 -11.82 11.98
CA GLY A 90 1.42 -13.00 12.65
C GLY A 90 0.01 -12.86 13.19
N LYS A 91 -0.70 -11.74 12.97
CA LYS A 91 -2.06 -11.56 13.48
C LYS A 91 -3.07 -11.32 12.35
N SER A 92 -3.52 -12.44 11.80
CA SER A 92 -4.89 -12.68 11.32
C SER A 92 -5.66 -11.45 10.83
N GLY A 93 -5.60 -11.22 9.52
CA GLY A 93 -6.59 -10.40 8.82
C GLY A 93 -8.00 -10.90 9.15
N ALA A 94 -8.78 -10.04 9.80
CA ALA A 94 -10.22 -10.16 9.81
C ALA A 94 -10.74 -9.28 8.65
N PRO A 95 -11.44 -9.85 7.66
CA PRO A 95 -11.93 -9.08 6.53
C PRO A 95 -12.93 -8.01 6.98
N SER A 96 -12.79 -6.85 6.33
CA SER A 96 -13.60 -5.66 6.48
C SER A 96 -15.10 -5.95 6.37
N LYS A 97 -15.86 -5.21 7.16
CA LYS A 97 -17.30 -5.35 7.40
C LYS A 97 -18.08 -5.03 6.13
N SER A 98 -18.44 -6.05 5.35
CA SER A 98 -19.36 -5.90 4.22
C SER A 98 -20.74 -5.43 4.70
N SER A 99 -21.06 -4.15 4.48
CA SER A 99 -22.39 -3.57 4.74
C SER A 99 -23.41 -4.03 3.69
N ARG A 100 -23.76 -5.31 3.71
CA ARG A 100 -24.92 -5.82 2.95
C ARG A 100 -26.19 -5.61 3.77
N THR A 101 -26.78 -4.43 3.63
CA THR A 101 -28.12 -4.11 4.13
C THR A 101 -29.13 -5.10 3.52
N THR A 102 -29.65 -5.99 4.37
CA THR A 102 -30.76 -6.88 3.99
C THR A 102 -32.08 -6.17 4.29
N ARG A 103 -32.67 -5.56 3.26
CA ARG A 103 -34.04 -5.03 3.31
C ARG A 103 -35.00 -6.21 3.29
N LYS A 104 -35.59 -6.57 4.43
CA LYS A 104 -36.67 -7.55 4.50
C LYS A 104 -38.03 -6.82 4.52
N ARG A 105 -38.83 -7.09 3.48
CA ARG A 105 -40.27 -6.85 3.43
C ARG A 105 -40.99 -7.76 4.44
#